data_AF-A0A9E0UQS2-F1
#
_entry.id   AF-A0A9E0UQS2-F1
#
_cell.length_a   1.000
_cell.length_b   1.000
_cell.length_c   1.000
_cell.angle_alpha   90.00
_cell.angle_beta   90.00
_cell.angle_gamma   90.00
#
_symmetry.space_group_name_H-M   'P 1'
#
loop_
_entity.id
_entity.type
_entity.pdbx_description
1 polymer ?
#
loop_
_entity_poly.entity_id
_entity_poly.type
_entity_poly.pdbx_seq_one_letter_code
_entity_poly.pdbx_strand_id
1 'polypeptide(L)'
;MQKVASKTAFGILAALSLAHMLNDAMQSVLNAVYPLIKKTLELDFGQIGKIALVYQISASIFQPLLGYYLDKKPNAWFLPIGMLFTMGGLLGLAYSTSFEMAMCSVFFSGIGSSVLHPEASRLVSLASGGRKGLAQSVFQVGGSTGWAFG
;
A
#
# COMPACT_ATOMS: atom_id res chain seq x y z
N MET A 1 25.24 28.07 10.93
CA MET A 1 25.49 26.69 11.38
C MET A 1 25.00 25.72 10.31
N GLN A 2 25.92 25.18 9.51
CA GLN A 2 25.64 24.27 8.40
C GLN A 2 25.46 22.86 8.99
N LYS A 3 24.22 22.33 9.03
CA LYS A 3 23.97 20.94 9.45
C LYS A 3 24.69 20.04 8.45
N VAL A 4 25.73 19.33 8.89
CA VAL A 4 26.35 18.23 8.14
C VAL A 4 25.23 17.27 7.77
N ALA A 5 24.95 17.13 6.47
CA ALA A 5 23.95 16.21 5.99
C ALA A 5 24.36 14.79 6.41
N SER A 6 23.53 14.13 7.22
CA SER A 6 23.67 12.69 7.50
C SER A 6 23.84 11.94 6.18
N LYS A 7 24.73 10.95 6.10
CA LYS A 7 24.85 10.11 4.90
C LYS A 7 23.47 9.52 4.55
N THR A 8 23.14 9.45 3.27
CA THR A 8 21.92 8.79 2.78
C THR A 8 21.94 7.31 3.16
N ALA A 9 20.87 6.83 3.78
CA ALA A 9 20.75 5.44 4.23
C ALA A 9 20.18 4.55 3.12
N PHE A 10 21.01 4.20 2.14
CA PHE A 10 20.58 3.42 0.96
C PHE A 10 19.94 2.06 1.30
N GLY A 11 20.40 1.37 2.35
CA GLY A 11 19.78 0.11 2.77
C GLY A 11 18.32 0.29 3.20
N ILE A 12 18.00 1.37 3.92
CA ILE A 12 16.63 1.70 4.32
C ILE A 12 15.80 2.09 3.09
N LEU A 13 16.36 2.90 2.18
CA LEU A 13 15.67 3.28 0.94
C LEU A 13 15.35 2.07 0.05
N ALA A 14 16.27 1.11 -0.05
CA ALA A 14 16.04 -0.13 -0.79
C ALA A 14 14.91 -0.96 -0.16
N ALA A 15 14.90 -1.10 1.17
CA ALA A 15 13.83 -1.81 1.87
C ALA A 15 12.46 -1.11 1.70
N LEU A 16 12.42 0.22 1.79
CA LEU A 16 11.19 1.00 1.58
C LEU A 16 10.71 0.94 0.11
N SER A 17 11.63 0.94 -0.85
CA SER A 17 11.33 0.77 -2.27
C SER A 17 10.76 -0.63 -2.55
N LEU A 18 11.34 -1.68 -1.96
CA LEU A 18 10.80 -3.04 -2.06
C LEU A 18 9.41 -3.16 -1.41
N ALA A 19 9.21 -2.54 -0.25
CA ALA A 19 7.90 -2.48 0.39
C ALA A 19 6.85 -1.81 -0.51
N HIS A 20 7.22 -0.71 -1.16
CA HIS A 20 6.34 -0.01 -2.11
C HIS A 20 6.03 -0.86 -3.34
N MET A 21 7.05 -1.53 -3.89
CA MET A 21 6.88 -2.47 -5.00
C MET A 21 5.90 -3.59 -4.66
N LEU A 22 6.06 -4.22 -3.49
CA LEU A 22 5.17 -5.29 -3.06
C LEU A 22 3.75 -4.78 -2.84
N ASN A 23 3.61 -3.60 -2.23
CA ASN A 23 2.31 -2.97 -2.04
C ASN A 23 1.59 -2.77 -3.39
N ASP A 24 2.26 -2.16 -4.35
CA ASP A 24 1.66 -1.82 -5.64
C ASP A 24 1.43 -3.04 -6.53
N ALA A 25 2.29 -4.07 -6.45
CA ALA A 25 2.04 -5.35 -7.10
C ALA A 25 0.75 -6.00 -6.56
N MET A 26 0.53 -5.96 -5.23
CA MET A 26 -0.70 -6.46 -4.62
C MET A 26 -1.94 -5.68 -5.09
N GLN A 27 -1.82 -4.37 -5.31
CA GLN A 27 -2.91 -3.55 -5.88
C GLN A 27 -3.18 -3.91 -7.34
N SER A 28 -2.14 -4.14 -8.13
CA SER A 28 -2.28 -4.52 -9.53
C SER A 28 -3.00 -5.87 -9.67
N VAL A 29 -2.59 -6.86 -8.85
CA VAL A 29 -3.25 -8.17 -8.77
C VAL A 29 -4.74 -8.01 -8.49
N LEU A 30 -5.14 -7.13 -7.57
CA LEU A 30 -6.54 -6.88 -7.25
C LEU A 30 -7.36 -6.46 -8.49
N ASN A 31 -6.82 -5.54 -9.29
CA ASN A 31 -7.45 -5.10 -10.53
C ASN A 31 -7.51 -6.20 -11.58
N ALA A 32 -6.44 -6.99 -11.70
CA ALA A 32 -6.34 -8.10 -12.64
C ALA A 32 -7.35 -9.22 -12.36
N VAL A 33 -7.69 -9.47 -11.08
CA VAL A 33 -8.62 -10.54 -10.69
C VAL A 33 -10.10 -10.15 -10.71
N TYR A 34 -10.46 -8.87 -10.90
CA TYR A 34 -11.88 -8.46 -10.94
C TYR A 34 -12.74 -9.20 -11.98
N PRO A 35 -12.28 -9.46 -13.22
CA PRO A 35 -13.04 -10.26 -14.17
C PRO A 35 -13.26 -11.70 -13.70
N LEU A 36 -12.28 -12.27 -12.99
CA LEU A 36 -12.37 -13.62 -12.43
C LEU A 36 -13.38 -13.64 -11.28
N ILE A 37 -13.30 -12.70 -10.34
CA ILE A 37 -14.26 -12.58 -9.23
C ILE A 37 -15.68 -12.39 -9.76
N LYS A 38 -15.85 -11.54 -10.77
CA LYS A 38 -17.15 -11.33 -11.43
C LYS A 38 -17.74 -12.64 -11.93
N LYS A 39 -16.92 -13.47 -12.59
CA LYS A 39 -17.36 -14.76 -13.13
C LYS A 39 -17.66 -15.76 -12.02
N THR A 40 -16.78 -15.88 -11.03
CA THR A 40 -16.89 -16.88 -9.96
C THR A 40 -18.06 -16.61 -9.01
N LEU A 41 -18.33 -15.35 -8.71
CA LEU A 41 -19.42 -14.93 -7.82
C LEU A 41 -20.68 -14.47 -8.58
N GLU A 42 -20.72 -14.68 -9.90
CA GLU A 42 -21.83 -14.30 -10.79
C GLU A 42 -22.27 -12.83 -10.65
N LEU A 43 -21.31 -11.93 -10.45
CA LEU A 43 -21.58 -10.52 -10.18
C LEU A 43 -21.86 -9.73 -11.47
N ASP A 44 -22.59 -8.62 -11.32
CA ASP A 44 -22.71 -7.59 -12.34
C ASP A 44 -21.53 -6.59 -12.29
N PHE A 45 -21.44 -5.71 -13.29
CA PHE A 45 -20.38 -4.68 -13.34
C PHE A 45 -20.54 -3.61 -12.26
N GLY A 46 -21.76 -3.33 -11.80
CA GLY A 46 -22.01 -2.40 -10.71
C GLY A 46 -21.47 -2.92 -9.37
N GLN A 47 -21.59 -4.21 -9.11
CA GLN A 47 -21.01 -4.89 -7.94
C GLN A 47 -19.48 -4.87 -7.98
N ILE A 48 -18.86 -5.10 -9.14
CA ILE A 48 -17.41 -4.91 -9.30
C ILE A 48 -17.02 -3.45 -9.04
N GLY A 49 -17.80 -2.50 -9.56
CA GLY A 49 -17.61 -1.08 -9.28
C GLY A 49 -17.67 -0.76 -7.78
N LYS A 50 -18.57 -1.40 -7.02
CA LYS A 50 -18.64 -1.27 -5.55
C LYS A 50 -17.42 -1.84 -4.85
N ILE A 51 -16.93 -3.01 -5.27
CA ILE A 51 -15.71 -3.61 -4.72
C ILE A 51 -14.52 -2.65 -4.91
N ALA A 52 -14.33 -2.14 -6.14
CA ALA A 52 -13.29 -1.17 -6.44
C ALA A 52 -13.47 0.12 -5.62
N LEU A 53 -14.69 0.61 -5.47
CA LEU A 53 -14.99 1.80 -4.67
C LEU A 53 -14.63 1.62 -3.19
N VAL A 54 -14.97 0.47 -2.59
CA VAL A 54 -14.62 0.18 -1.19
C VAL A 54 -13.11 0.12 -0.98
N TYR A 55 -12.39 -0.51 -1.91
CA TYR A 55 -10.93 -0.49 -1.89
C TYR A 55 -10.39 0.94 -1.92
N GLN A 56 -10.86 1.78 -2.85
CA GLN A 56 -10.39 3.17 -2.97
C GLN A 56 -10.72 4.01 -1.73
N ILE A 57 -11.93 3.89 -1.19
CA ILE A 57 -12.35 4.61 0.01
C ILE A 57 -11.46 4.21 1.20
N SER A 58 -11.24 2.91 1.40
CA SER A 58 -10.38 2.43 2.50
C SER A 58 -8.92 2.83 2.30
N ALA A 59 -8.37 2.68 1.10
CA ALA A 59 -7.01 3.09 0.79
C ALA A 59 -6.79 4.61 0.96
N SER A 60 -7.77 5.46 0.60
CA SER A 60 -7.62 6.92 0.64
C SER A 60 -7.99 7.55 1.98
N ILE A 61 -9.08 7.14 2.64
CA ILE A 61 -9.55 7.79 3.88
C ILE A 61 -8.64 7.45 5.07
N PHE A 62 -8.08 6.23 5.12
CA PHE A 62 -7.22 5.83 6.23
C PHE A 62 -5.83 6.45 6.15
N GLN A 63 -5.35 6.85 4.96
CA GLN A 63 -4.05 7.53 4.78
C GLN A 63 -3.89 8.78 5.67
N PRO A 64 -4.77 9.81 5.63
CA PRO A 64 -4.62 10.99 6.48
C PRO A 64 -4.82 10.68 7.96
N LEU A 65 -5.71 9.75 8.31
CA LEU A 65 -5.97 9.35 9.70
C LEU A 65 -4.74 8.69 10.33
N LEU A 66 -4.18 7.71 9.62
CA LEU A 66 -2.97 7.00 10.04
C LEU A 66 -1.74 7.90 9.98
N GLY A 67 -1.64 8.78 8.98
CA GLY A 67 -0.60 9.79 8.90
C GLY A 67 -0.59 10.69 10.13
N TYR A 68 -1.74 11.26 10.49
CA TYR A 68 -1.87 12.09 11.70
C TYR A 68 -1.50 11.32 12.99
N TYR A 69 -1.89 10.05 13.08
CA TYR A 69 -1.56 9.21 14.24
C TYR A 69 -0.05 8.92 14.32
N LEU A 70 0.57 8.53 13.19
CA LEU A 70 1.99 8.18 13.11
C LEU A 70 2.91 9.38 13.22
N ASP A 71 2.45 10.57 12.83
CA ASP A 71 3.17 11.82 13.07
C ASP A 71 3.34 12.10 14.57
N LYS A 72 2.33 11.75 15.39
CA LYS A 72 2.41 11.89 16.86
C LYS A 72 3.16 10.75 17.53
N LYS A 73 3.02 9.53 17.01
CA LYS A 73 3.60 8.31 17.57
C LYS A 73 4.30 7.50 16.47
N PRO A 74 5.51 7.92 16.06
CA PRO A 74 6.24 7.25 14.98
C PRO A 74 6.62 5.84 15.41
N ASN A 75 6.18 4.84 14.64
CA ASN A 75 6.49 3.45 14.90
C ASN A 75 6.68 2.69 13.57
N ALA A 76 7.92 2.29 13.31
CA ALA A 76 8.30 1.58 12.09
C ALA A 76 7.61 0.21 11.91
N TRP A 77 7.05 -0.37 12.98
CA TRP A 77 6.30 -1.63 12.91
C TRP A 77 4.97 -1.51 12.15
N PHE A 78 4.46 -0.29 11.94
CA PHE A 78 3.21 -0.11 11.18
C PHE A 78 3.36 -0.53 9.72
N LEU A 79 4.53 -0.35 9.11
CA LEU A 79 4.78 -0.77 7.72
C LEU A 79 4.57 -2.27 7.48
N PRO A 80 5.26 -3.19 8.20
CA PRO A 80 5.04 -4.61 8.03
C PRO A 80 3.63 -5.04 8.44
N ILE A 81 3.03 -4.42 9.47
CA ILE A 81 1.64 -4.70 9.86
C ILE A 81 0.66 -4.34 8.75
N GLY A 82 0.84 -3.19 8.11
CA GLY A 82 0.04 -2.77 6.95
C GLY A 82 0.14 -3.77 5.80
N MET A 83 1.36 -4.19 5.45
CA MET A 83 1.57 -5.19 4.41
C MET A 83 0.94 -6.55 4.75
N LEU A 84 0.95 -6.98 6.01
CA LEU A 84 0.23 -8.19 6.45
C LEU A 84 -1.28 -8.04 6.32
N PHE A 85 -1.84 -6.85 6.57
CA PHE A 85 -3.25 -6.56 6.33
C PHE A 85 -3.59 -6.61 4.84
N THR A 86 -2.75 -6.06 3.97
CA THR A 86 -2.92 -6.13 2.51
C THR A 86 -2.92 -7.56 2.02
N MET A 87 -1.93 -8.34 2.44
CA MET A 87 -1.83 -9.76 2.09
C MET A 87 -3.02 -10.56 2.65
N GLY A 88 -3.40 -10.34 3.91
CA GLY A 88 -4.54 -10.98 4.55
C GLY A 88 -5.86 -10.68 3.82
N GLY A 89 -6.05 -9.42 3.38
CA GLY A 89 -7.19 -9.03 2.55
C GLY A 89 -7.21 -9.74 1.20
N LEU A 90 -6.06 -9.86 0.51
CA LEU A 90 -5.97 -10.62 -0.75
C LEU A 90 -6.23 -12.12 -0.56
N LEU A 91 -5.71 -12.72 0.51
CA LEU A 91 -5.99 -14.12 0.84
C LEU A 91 -7.49 -14.31 1.15
N GLY A 92 -8.09 -13.41 1.92
CA GLY A 92 -9.53 -13.41 2.17
C GLY A 92 -10.34 -13.33 0.88
N LEU A 93 -9.88 -12.52 -0.08
CA LEU A 93 -10.52 -12.39 -1.39
C LEU A 93 -10.40 -13.69 -2.21
N ALA A 94 -9.25 -14.35 -2.16
CA ALA A 94 -9.02 -15.61 -2.86
C ALA A 94 -9.95 -16.74 -2.39
N TYR A 95 -10.34 -16.73 -1.11
CA TYR A 95 -11.30 -17.68 -0.53
C TYR A 95 -12.73 -17.12 -0.44
N SER A 96 -13.01 -15.96 -1.06
CA SER A 96 -14.33 -15.36 -0.95
C SER A 96 -15.38 -16.18 -1.71
N THR A 97 -16.47 -16.53 -1.01
CA THR A 97 -17.61 -17.27 -1.58
C THR A 97 -18.87 -16.42 -1.72
N SER A 98 -18.83 -15.17 -1.26
CA SER A 98 -19.94 -14.22 -1.37
C SER A 98 -19.45 -12.80 -1.65
N PHE A 99 -20.35 -11.96 -2.15
CA PHE A 99 -20.08 -10.54 -2.43
C PHE A 99 -19.63 -9.77 -1.18
N GLU A 100 -20.23 -10.04 -0.03
CA GLU A 100 -19.93 -9.40 1.25
C GLU A 100 -18.54 -9.79 1.74
N MET A 101 -18.16 -11.07 1.60
CA MET A 101 -16.83 -11.54 1.95
C MET A 101 -15.77 -10.90 1.05
N ALA A 102 -16.04 -10.75 -0.25
CA ALA A 102 -15.16 -10.02 -1.16
C ALA A 102 -15.03 -8.54 -0.75
N MET A 103 -16.14 -7.87 -0.41
CA MET A 103 -16.15 -6.48 0.07
C MET A 103 -15.33 -6.28 1.34
N CYS A 104 -15.50 -7.16 2.35
CA CYS A 104 -14.70 -7.11 3.58
C CYS A 104 -13.21 -7.35 3.29
N SER A 105 -12.90 -8.29 2.40
CA SER A 105 -11.53 -8.62 2.02
C SER A 105 -10.80 -7.45 1.36
N VAL A 106 -11.44 -6.78 0.40
CA VAL A 106 -10.85 -5.60 -0.24
C VAL A 106 -10.79 -4.38 0.69
N PHE A 107 -11.74 -4.24 1.61
CA PHE A 107 -11.70 -3.20 2.64
C PHE A 107 -10.48 -3.35 3.55
N PHE A 108 -10.21 -4.56 4.04
CA PHE A 108 -9.00 -4.81 4.85
C PHE A 108 -7.72 -4.65 4.03
N SER A 109 -7.75 -5.04 2.76
CA SER A 109 -6.61 -4.84 1.86
C SER A 109 -6.28 -3.35 1.69
N GLY A 110 -7.30 -2.51 1.48
CA GLY A 110 -7.14 -1.07 1.36
C GLY A 110 -6.66 -0.40 2.64
N ILE A 111 -7.12 -0.84 3.82
CA ILE A 111 -6.56 -0.39 5.11
C ILE A 111 -5.06 -0.69 5.18
N GLY A 112 -4.63 -1.91 4.84
CA GLY A 112 -3.22 -2.28 4.85
C GLY A 112 -2.37 -1.37 3.95
N SER A 113 -2.85 -1.15 2.72
CA SER A 113 -2.17 -0.32 1.72
C SER A 113 -2.07 1.16 2.15
N SER A 114 -3.08 1.64 2.87
CA SER A 114 -3.14 3.02 3.37
C SER A 114 -2.02 3.35 4.38
N VAL A 115 -1.48 2.35 5.08
CA VAL A 115 -0.42 2.54 6.10
C VAL A 115 0.93 2.87 5.45
N LEU A 116 1.20 2.30 4.28
CA LEU A 116 2.51 2.40 3.63
C LEU A 116 2.84 3.84 3.23
N HIS A 117 1.89 4.56 2.64
CA HIS A 117 2.12 5.88 2.05
C HIS A 117 2.56 6.96 3.06
N PRO A 118 1.88 7.19 4.20
CA PRO A 118 2.30 8.19 5.17
C PRO A 118 3.63 7.82 5.85
N GLU A 119 3.78 6.56 6.30
CA GLU A 119 4.96 6.14 7.06
C GLU A 119 6.21 5.99 6.18
N ALA A 120 6.08 5.38 4.99
CA ALA A 120 7.20 5.26 4.07
C ALA A 120 7.67 6.63 3.58
N SER A 121 6.77 7.56 3.26
CA SER A 121 7.16 8.93 2.85
C SER A 121 7.96 9.64 3.95
N ARG A 122 7.56 9.48 5.21
CA ARG A 122 8.29 10.00 6.38
C ARG A 122 9.68 9.37 6.50
N LEU A 123 9.77 8.04 6.44
CA LEU A 123 11.03 7.31 6.56
C LEU A 123 11.98 7.56 5.37
N VAL A 124 11.48 7.68 4.14
CA VAL A 124 12.24 8.07 2.95
C VAL A 124 12.84 9.47 3.14
N SER A 125 12.04 10.42 3.66
CA SER A 125 12.51 11.78 3.95
C SER A 125 13.64 11.78 5.00
N LEU A 126 13.50 10.99 6.07
CA LEU A 126 14.52 10.85 7.11
C LEU A 126 15.79 10.14 6.61
N ALA A 127 15.64 9.09 5.80
CA ALA A 127 16.74 8.34 5.21
C ALA A 127 17.47 9.08 4.08
N SER A 128 16.90 10.18 3.59
CA SER A 128 17.40 10.90 2.41
C SER A 128 18.76 11.54 2.59
N GLY A 129 19.17 11.84 3.84
CA GLY A 129 20.46 12.48 4.10
C GLY A 129 20.62 13.83 3.39
N GLY A 130 19.52 14.59 3.27
CA GLY A 130 19.49 15.87 2.55
C GLY A 130 19.23 15.74 1.03
N ARG A 131 19.34 14.54 0.46
CA ARG A 131 19.04 14.26 -0.97
C ARG A 131 17.60 13.77 -1.16
N LYS A 132 16.62 14.60 -0.76
CA LYS A 132 15.20 14.23 -0.79
C LYS A 132 14.70 13.79 -2.17
N GLY A 133 15.13 14.49 -3.23
CA GLY A 133 14.77 14.13 -4.61
C GLY A 133 15.20 12.70 -4.97
N LEU A 134 16.48 12.37 -4.75
CA LEU A 134 17.01 11.02 -5.00
C LEU A 134 16.25 9.95 -4.21
N ALA A 135 16.03 10.19 -2.92
CA ALA A 135 15.34 9.24 -2.05
C ALA A 135 13.91 8.98 -2.51
N GLN A 136 13.18 10.03 -2.90
CA GLN A 136 11.83 9.92 -3.46
C GLN A 136 11.82 9.21 -4.82
N SER A 137 12.81 9.48 -5.70
CA SER A 137 12.93 8.77 -6.97
C SER A 137 13.14 7.27 -6.78
N VAL A 138 14.05 6.86 -5.88
CA VAL A 138 14.28 5.44 -5.57
C VAL A 138 13.01 4.78 -5.01
N PHE A 139 12.27 5.48 -4.17
CA PHE A 139 11.00 5.01 -3.63
C PHE A 139 9.93 4.85 -4.73
N GLN A 140 9.82 5.80 -5.66
CA GLN A 140 8.86 5.73 -6.77
C GLN A 140 9.18 4.65 -7.80
N VAL A 141 10.46 4.41 -8.09
CA VAL A 141 10.87 3.28 -8.95
C VAL A 141 10.32 1.96 -8.41
N GLY A 142 10.32 1.78 -7.09
CA GLY A 142 9.70 0.62 -6.44
C GLY A 142 8.22 0.48 -6.79
N GLY A 143 7.42 1.54 -6.58
CA GLY A 143 5.99 1.54 -6.89
C GLY A 143 5.68 1.26 -8.36
N SER A 144 6.33 1.96 -9.30
CA SER A 144 6.15 1.72 -10.74
C SER A 144 6.53 0.29 -11.14
N THR A 145 7.57 -0.26 -10.54
CA THR A 145 8.00 -1.65 -10.76
C THR A 145 6.95 -2.62 -10.21
N GLY A 146 6.34 -2.31 -9.08
CA GLY A 146 5.24 -3.10 -8.50
C GLY A 146 4.04 -3.22 -9.44
N TRP A 147 3.57 -2.10 -9.98
CA TRP A 147 2.50 -2.06 -10.98
C TRP A 147 2.82 -2.85 -12.26
N ALA A 148 4.10 -2.92 -12.66
CA ALA A 148 4.51 -3.63 -13.86
C ALA A 148 4.59 -5.16 -13.66
N PHE A 149 4.93 -5.62 -12.45
CA PHE A 149 5.08 -7.05 -12.15
C PHE A 149 3.78 -7.73 -11.73
N GLY A 150 2.87 -7.01 -11.07
CA GLY A 150 1.57 -7.53 -10.63
C GLY A 150 0.54 -7.51 -11.75
#